data_AF-A0A2T1EAM4-F1
#
_entry.id   AF-A0A2T1EAM4-F1
#
_cell.length_a   1.000
_cell.length_b   1.000
_cell.length_c   1.000
_cell.angle_alpha   90.00
_cell.angle_beta   90.00
_cell.angle_gamma   90.00
#
_symmetry.space_group_name_H-M   'P 1'
#
loop_
_entity.id
_entity.type
_entity.pdbx_description
1 polymer ?
#
loop_
_entity_poly.entity_id
_entity_poly.type
_entity_poly.pdbx_seq_one_letter_code
_entity_poly.pdbx_strand_id
1 'polypeptide(L)'
;MIVATLNRGKFSLNQPTHANLRQAALLLPFTFDLHFKLIVNQTRKPFITSDHPVVLYNQFLEDKKSYGSNTGIACKGLEIFIPLSPSHLLIFFDGNVYKIGSKSNFLVVITSETDVENLNLLQCISANENLYFNQEVTELQISHLMRRATQYRNTTKANVNEFTSSQNNNKIRVLLHTLLM
;
A
#
# COMPACT_ATOMS: atom_id res chain seq x y z
N MET A 1 7.15 -34.44 0.71
CA MET A 1 7.86 -34.69 1.99
C MET A 1 8.29 -33.41 2.73
N ILE A 2 8.49 -32.26 2.07
CA ILE A 2 8.85 -30.98 2.74
C ILE A 2 7.65 -30.31 3.43
N VAL A 3 6.46 -30.35 2.83
CA VAL A 3 5.24 -29.72 3.38
C VAL A 3 4.81 -30.33 4.74
N ALA A 4 5.09 -31.61 4.98
CA ALA A 4 4.74 -32.29 6.22
C ALA A 4 5.61 -31.88 7.43
N THR A 5 6.80 -31.32 7.20
CA THR A 5 7.76 -30.99 8.28
C THR A 5 7.51 -29.61 8.88
N LEU A 6 6.94 -28.66 8.13
CA LEU A 6 6.62 -27.31 8.62
C LEU A 6 5.52 -27.28 9.68
N ASN A 7 4.64 -28.29 9.72
CA ASN A 7 3.56 -28.38 10.72
C ASN A 7 4.06 -28.74 12.14
N ARG A 8 5.36 -29.00 12.34
CA ARG A 8 5.93 -29.39 13.65
C ARG A 8 6.64 -28.25 14.39
N GLY A 9 6.81 -27.08 13.77
CA GLY A 9 7.45 -25.92 14.37
C GLY A 9 6.54 -24.70 14.34
N LYS A 10 6.28 -24.09 15.51
CA LYS A 10 5.62 -22.79 15.58
C LYS A 10 6.69 -21.70 15.55
N PHE A 11 6.76 -20.95 14.46
CA PHE A 11 7.53 -19.72 14.41
C PHE A 11 6.64 -18.60 14.97
N SER A 12 7.08 -17.97 16.06
CA SER A 12 6.40 -16.82 16.64
C SER A 12 7.43 -15.81 17.13
N LEU A 13 7.10 -14.53 16.99
CA LEU A 13 7.84 -13.47 17.67
C LEU A 13 7.38 -13.42 19.12
N ASN A 14 8.31 -13.40 20.07
CA ASN A 14 7.99 -13.31 21.50
C ASN A 14 7.28 -12.00 21.85
N GLN A 15 7.61 -10.92 21.13
CA GLN A 15 7.06 -9.58 21.31
C GLN A 15 6.80 -8.95 19.93
N PRO A 16 5.76 -9.38 19.21
CA PRO A 16 5.53 -8.98 17.82
C PRO A 16 5.36 -7.47 17.68
N THR A 17 4.69 -6.82 18.63
CA THR A 17 4.51 -5.36 18.66
C THR A 17 5.84 -4.63 18.80
N HIS A 18 6.74 -5.09 19.68
CA HIS A 18 8.06 -4.47 19.85
C HIS A 18 8.94 -4.67 18.62
N ALA A 19 8.87 -5.86 17.99
CA ALA A 19 9.59 -6.13 16.76
C ALA A 19 9.13 -5.19 15.63
N ASN A 20 7.82 -4.99 15.47
CA ASN A 20 7.25 -4.08 14.47
C ASN A 20 7.62 -2.62 14.76
N LEU A 21 7.52 -2.18 16.02
CA LEU A 21 7.89 -0.81 16.41
C LEU A 21 9.38 -0.55 16.18
N ARG A 22 10.25 -1.51 16.54
CA ARG A 22 11.68 -1.44 16.25
C ARG A 22 11.93 -1.34 14.75
N GLN A 23 11.26 -2.16 13.95
CA GLN A 23 11.40 -2.11 12.49
C GLN A 23 10.96 -0.76 11.94
N ALA A 24 9.84 -0.22 12.40
CA ALA A 24 9.38 1.12 12.02
C ALA A 24 10.41 2.20 12.38
N ALA A 25 10.97 2.16 13.59
CA ALA A 25 12.01 3.09 14.03
C ALA A 25 13.28 3.00 13.17
N LEU A 26 13.68 1.79 12.76
CA LEU A 26 14.82 1.58 11.86
C LEU A 26 14.54 2.07 10.43
N LEU A 27 13.28 2.00 9.98
CA LEU A 27 12.89 2.40 8.63
C LEU A 27 12.59 3.91 8.51
N LEU A 28 12.29 4.57 9.63
CA LEU A 28 11.91 5.98 9.68
C LEU A 28 12.88 6.94 8.93
N PRO A 29 14.22 6.81 9.05
CA PRO A 29 15.14 7.70 8.34
C PRO A 29 14.99 7.66 6.81
N PHE A 30 14.53 6.55 6.24
CA PHE A 30 14.30 6.41 4.80
C PHE A 30 13.06 7.16 4.30
N THR A 31 12.24 7.70 5.20
CA THR A 31 11.07 8.52 4.84
C THR A 31 11.32 10.02 4.97
N PHE A 32 12.49 10.43 5.49
CA PHE A 32 12.77 11.84 5.78
C PHE A 32 12.92 12.73 4.55
N ASP A 33 13.14 12.14 3.38
CA ASP A 33 13.19 12.83 2.09
C ASP A 33 11.81 12.99 1.44
N LEU A 34 10.78 12.30 1.93
CA LEU A 34 9.42 12.46 1.44
C LEU A 34 8.88 13.84 1.80
N HIS A 35 8.26 14.48 0.81
CA HIS A 35 7.49 15.68 1.02
C HIS A 35 6.09 15.30 1.50
N PHE A 36 5.39 16.20 2.21
CA PHE A 36 4.02 15.93 2.62
C PHE A 36 3.13 17.16 2.46
N LYS A 37 1.84 16.89 2.20
CA LYS A 37 0.80 17.90 1.98
C LYS A 37 -0.52 17.45 2.54
N LEU A 38 -1.36 18.41 2.89
CA LEU A 38 -2.74 18.16 3.29
C LEU A 38 -3.68 18.49 2.12
N ILE A 39 -4.35 17.45 1.63
CA ILE A 39 -5.37 17.56 0.60
C ILE A 39 -6.69 17.93 1.28
N VAL A 40 -7.32 19.00 0.79
CA VAL A 40 -8.63 19.47 1.23
C VAL A 40 -9.63 19.23 0.11
N ASN A 41 -10.61 18.38 0.38
CA ASN A 41 -11.65 18.02 -0.55
C ASN A 41 -12.80 19.03 -0.51
N GLN A 42 -13.01 19.76 -1.61
CA GLN A 42 -14.13 20.69 -1.80
C GLN A 42 -15.17 20.15 -2.80
N THR A 43 -15.22 18.84 -2.99
CA THR A 43 -16.23 18.17 -3.82
C THR A 43 -17.43 17.73 -3.00
N ARG A 44 -18.45 17.17 -3.67
CA ARG A 44 -19.62 16.56 -3.02
C ARG A 44 -19.40 15.10 -2.63
N LYS A 45 -18.30 14.48 -3.05
CA LYS A 45 -17.97 13.10 -2.67
C LYS A 45 -17.00 13.16 -1.51
N PRO A 46 -17.30 12.57 -0.35
CA PRO A 46 -16.34 12.52 0.75
C PRO A 46 -15.25 11.47 0.49
N PHE A 47 -14.12 11.62 1.18
CA PHE A 47 -13.17 10.53 1.34
C PHE A 47 -13.75 9.43 2.21
N ILE A 48 -13.43 8.19 1.87
CA ILE A 48 -13.71 7.00 2.70
C ILE A 48 -12.41 6.48 3.31
N THR A 49 -12.51 5.56 4.25
CA THR A 49 -11.36 4.89 4.85
C THR A 49 -11.63 3.39 5.03
N SER A 50 -10.66 2.66 5.56
CA SER A 50 -10.73 1.22 5.75
C SER A 50 -10.08 0.78 7.06
N ASP A 51 -10.11 -0.52 7.33
CA ASP A 51 -9.32 -1.15 8.39
C ASP A 51 -7.79 -1.18 8.09
N HIS A 52 -7.38 -0.79 6.88
CA HIS A 52 -6.00 -0.54 6.48
C HIS A 52 -5.85 0.85 5.82
N PRO A 53 -5.96 1.94 6.62
CA PRO A 53 -6.14 3.29 6.07
C PRO A 53 -4.88 3.91 5.46
N VAL A 54 -3.69 3.47 5.87
CA VAL A 54 -2.42 3.98 5.36
C VAL A 54 -2.05 3.22 4.09
N VAL A 55 -2.28 3.82 2.92
CA VAL A 55 -2.06 3.15 1.63
C VAL A 55 -0.74 3.59 1.03
N LEU A 56 0.15 2.63 0.78
CA LEU A 56 1.38 2.85 0.03
C LEU A 56 1.12 2.59 -1.45
N TYR A 57 1.56 3.50 -2.30
CA TYR A 57 1.37 3.44 -3.75
C TYR A 57 2.61 3.94 -4.48
N ASN A 58 2.71 3.61 -5.77
CA ASN A 58 3.82 4.09 -6.60
C ASN A 58 3.39 4.15 -8.06
N GLN A 59 2.73 5.27 -8.43
CA GLN A 59 2.28 5.48 -9.80
C GLN A 59 3.42 5.40 -10.82
N PHE A 60 4.61 5.88 -10.44
CA PHE A 60 5.81 5.88 -11.29
C PHE A 60 6.31 4.47 -11.66
N LEU A 61 5.97 3.45 -10.87
CA LEU A 61 6.37 2.06 -11.11
C LEU A 61 5.22 1.15 -11.53
N GLU A 62 4.00 1.65 -11.72
CA GLU A 62 2.83 0.83 -12.13
C GLU A 62 3.11 -0.02 -13.37
N ASP A 63 3.67 0.60 -14.42
CA ASP A 63 3.92 -0.07 -15.70
C ASP A 63 5.23 -0.88 -15.72
N LYS A 64 6.01 -0.85 -14.63
CA LYS A 64 7.32 -1.52 -14.58
C LYS A 64 7.18 -2.91 -13.99
N LYS A 65 7.55 -3.92 -14.79
CA LYS A 65 7.76 -5.31 -14.34
C LYS A 65 9.02 -5.38 -13.47
N SER A 66 8.89 -4.95 -12.23
CA SER A 66 9.93 -5.00 -11.22
C SER A 66 9.89 -6.36 -10.50
N TYR A 67 11.07 -6.89 -10.19
CA TYR A 67 11.19 -8.04 -9.31
C TYR A 67 11.13 -7.54 -7.86
N GLY A 68 9.99 -7.77 -7.18
CA GLY A 68 9.78 -7.38 -5.78
C GLY A 68 8.59 -6.44 -5.61
N SER A 69 8.53 -5.77 -4.45
CA SER A 69 7.51 -4.75 -4.17
C SER A 69 7.91 -3.40 -4.78
N ASN A 70 6.93 -2.72 -5.36
CA ASN A 70 7.09 -1.36 -5.92
C ASN A 70 6.78 -0.26 -4.89
N THR A 71 6.36 -0.64 -3.69
CA THR A 71 5.90 0.24 -2.61
C THR A 71 6.78 0.12 -1.36
N GLY A 72 8.00 -0.37 -1.51
CA GLY A 72 8.98 -0.39 -0.41
C GLY A 72 9.31 1.02 0.08
N ILE A 73 9.64 1.15 1.37
CA ILE A 73 9.82 2.46 2.02
C ILE A 73 10.92 3.31 1.34
N ALA A 74 11.98 2.68 0.85
CA ALA A 74 13.08 3.35 0.14
C ALA A 74 12.90 3.36 -1.39
N CYS A 75 11.73 2.98 -1.91
CA CYS A 75 11.47 2.96 -3.35
C CYS A 75 11.28 4.37 -3.91
N LYS A 76 11.96 4.67 -5.01
CA LYS A 76 11.75 5.91 -5.76
C LYS A 76 10.30 5.98 -6.26
N GLY A 77 9.67 7.13 -6.10
CA GLY A 77 8.28 7.34 -6.49
C GLY A 77 7.26 6.81 -5.49
N LEU A 78 7.64 6.57 -4.23
CA LEU A 78 6.68 6.21 -3.19
C LEU A 78 5.69 7.35 -2.92
N GLU A 79 4.42 6.99 -2.77
CA GLU A 79 3.33 7.82 -2.29
C GLU A 79 2.66 7.11 -1.11
N ILE A 80 2.24 7.86 -0.08
CA ILE A 80 1.53 7.35 1.08
C ILE A 80 0.29 8.20 1.29
N PHE A 81 -0.89 7.58 1.22
CA PHE A 81 -2.18 8.25 1.37
C PHE A 81 -2.82 7.87 2.70
N ILE A 82 -3.24 8.87 3.46
CA ILE A 82 -3.84 8.69 4.80
C ILE A 82 -5.11 9.55 4.90
N PRO A 83 -6.31 8.99 4.71
CA PRO A 83 -7.56 9.73 4.92
C PRO A 83 -7.69 10.06 6.42
N LEU A 84 -7.79 11.35 6.73
CA LEU A 84 -7.93 11.85 8.11
C LEU A 84 -9.39 12.12 8.46
N SER A 85 -10.19 12.52 7.47
CA SER A 85 -11.62 12.78 7.59
C SER A 85 -12.28 12.75 6.21
N PRO A 86 -13.63 12.81 6.12
CA PRO A 86 -14.35 12.92 4.85
C PRO A 86 -13.88 14.06 3.93
N SER A 87 -13.24 15.09 4.49
CA SER A 87 -12.79 16.28 3.75
C SER A 87 -11.27 16.45 3.72
N HIS A 88 -10.49 15.61 4.41
CA HIS A 88 -9.05 15.79 4.57
C HIS A 88 -8.29 14.49 4.36
N LEU A 89 -7.23 14.56 3.54
CA LEU A 89 -6.31 13.45 3.31
C LEU A 89 -4.88 13.95 3.41
N LEU A 90 -4.06 13.29 4.23
CA LEU A 90 -2.62 13.54 4.29
C LEU A 90 -1.93 12.69 3.24
N ILE A 91 -1.05 13.31 2.46
CA ILE A 91 -0.21 12.60 1.50
C ILE A 91 1.26 12.83 1.81
N PHE A 92 2.06 11.75 1.79
CA PHE A 92 3.51 11.80 1.66
C PHE A 92 3.90 11.34 0.25
N PHE A 93 4.92 11.96 -0.35
CA PHE A 93 5.32 11.63 -1.72
C PHE A 93 6.78 11.96 -1.99
N ASP A 94 7.39 11.21 -2.91
CA ASP A 94 8.71 11.52 -3.44
C ASP A 94 8.67 12.81 -4.28
N GLY A 95 9.19 13.91 -3.72
CA GLY A 95 9.21 15.23 -4.36
C GLY A 95 10.10 15.34 -5.60
N ASN A 96 10.95 14.34 -5.86
CA ASN A 96 11.75 14.26 -7.09
C ASN A 96 10.98 13.63 -8.25
N VAL A 97 9.87 12.94 -7.96
CA VAL A 97 9.04 12.26 -8.96
C VAL A 97 7.75 13.02 -9.17
N TYR A 98 7.06 13.40 -8.09
CA TYR A 98 5.74 14.03 -8.18
C TYR A 98 5.75 15.51 -7.83
N LYS A 99 4.84 16.24 -8.48
CA LYS A 99 4.55 17.64 -8.15
C LYS A 99 3.06 17.75 -7.82
N ILE A 100 2.76 18.06 -6.57
CA ILE A 100 1.39 18.14 -6.07
C ILE A 100 1.09 19.58 -5.69
N GLY A 101 0.18 20.24 -6.40
CA GLY A 101 -0.09 21.67 -6.22
C GLY A 101 1.16 22.54 -6.40
N SER A 102 1.25 23.63 -5.64
CA SER A 102 2.42 24.52 -5.65
C SER A 102 3.44 24.16 -4.57
N LYS A 103 4.74 24.40 -4.81
CA LYS A 103 5.81 24.01 -3.87
C LYS A 103 5.68 24.65 -2.48
N SER A 104 5.21 25.89 -2.40
CA SER A 104 5.11 26.65 -1.15
C SER A 104 3.87 26.30 -0.32
N ASN A 105 2.85 25.71 -0.93
CA ASN A 105 1.57 25.52 -0.26
C ASN A 105 1.46 24.11 0.31
N PHE A 106 1.37 24.05 1.63
CA PHE A 106 1.07 22.81 2.35
C PHE A 106 -0.32 22.26 2.03
N LEU A 107 -1.29 23.17 1.86
CA LEU A 107 -2.67 22.82 1.52
C LEU A 107 -2.86 22.69 0.01
N VAL A 108 -3.53 21.63 -0.41
CA VAL A 108 -3.93 21.41 -1.80
C VAL A 108 -5.43 21.18 -1.85
N VAL A 109 -6.15 22.10 -2.48
CA VAL A 109 -7.59 21.96 -2.66
C VAL A 109 -7.84 21.11 -3.90
N ILE A 110 -8.66 20.07 -3.76
CA ILE A 110 -9.18 19.31 -4.89
C ILE A 110 -10.67 19.59 -5.09
N THR A 111 -11.03 19.83 -6.34
CA THR A 111 -12.41 20.08 -6.78
C THR A 111 -12.89 19.04 -7.82
N SER A 112 -12.04 18.06 -8.14
CA SER A 112 -12.34 16.95 -9.05
C SER A 112 -12.90 15.77 -8.26
N GLU A 113 -14.17 15.43 -8.52
CA GLU A 113 -14.78 14.22 -7.95
C GLU A 113 -14.09 12.93 -8.42
N THR A 114 -13.47 12.94 -9.61
CA THR A 114 -12.72 11.80 -10.15
C THR A 114 -11.46 11.54 -9.32
N ASP A 115 -10.78 12.59 -8.85
CA ASP A 115 -9.59 12.45 -8.01
C ASP A 115 -9.97 11.82 -6.66
N VAL A 116 -11.08 12.28 -6.07
CA VAL A 116 -11.64 11.69 -4.85
C VAL A 116 -12.01 10.22 -5.06
N GLU A 117 -12.65 9.88 -6.18
CA GLU A 117 -12.99 8.49 -6.49
C GLU A 117 -11.75 7.61 -6.61
N ASN A 118 -10.68 8.09 -7.25
CA ASN A 118 -9.44 7.34 -7.38
C ASN A 118 -8.73 7.16 -6.03
N LEU A 119 -8.74 8.18 -5.18
CA LEU A 119 -8.22 8.09 -3.81
C LEU A 119 -9.05 7.12 -2.95
N ASN A 120 -10.37 7.13 -3.10
CA ASN A 120 -11.26 6.18 -2.43
C ASN A 120 -11.07 4.75 -2.98
N LEU A 121 -10.78 4.60 -4.28
CA LEU A 121 -10.49 3.30 -4.88
C LEU A 121 -9.25 2.65 -4.23
N LEU A 122 -8.22 3.44 -3.92
CA LEU A 122 -7.04 2.95 -3.19
C LEU A 122 -7.41 2.39 -1.81
N GLN A 123 -8.35 3.03 -1.10
CA GLN A 123 -8.87 2.50 0.18
C GLN A 123 -9.61 1.17 -0.01
N CYS A 124 -10.42 1.04 -1.07
CA CYS A 124 -11.08 -0.23 -1.42
C CYS A 124 -10.09 -1.33 -1.79
N ILE A 125 -8.99 -1.01 -2.46
CA ILE A 125 -7.95 -1.98 -2.82
C ILE A 125 -7.21 -2.44 -1.55
N SER A 126 -6.85 -1.49 -0.69
CA SER A 126 -6.05 -1.75 0.52
C SER A 126 -6.83 -2.39 1.67
N ALA A 127 -8.14 -2.19 1.74
CA ALA A 127 -8.99 -2.72 2.81
C ALA A 127 -8.80 -4.23 2.98
N ASN A 128 -8.61 -4.71 4.21
CA ASN A 128 -8.56 -6.14 4.46
C ASN A 128 -9.98 -6.71 4.46
N GLU A 129 -10.84 -6.22 5.36
CA GLU A 129 -12.21 -6.69 5.55
C GLU A 129 -13.25 -5.56 5.56
N ASN A 130 -12.91 -4.38 6.08
CA ASN A 130 -13.91 -3.34 6.35
C ASN A 130 -13.62 -2.01 5.64
N LEU A 131 -14.71 -1.36 5.20
CA LEU A 131 -14.74 0.02 4.73
C LEU A 131 -15.57 0.87 5.67
N TYR A 132 -15.13 2.10 5.91
CA TYR A 132 -15.82 3.07 6.75
C TYR A 132 -16.08 4.34 5.96
N PHE A 133 -17.33 4.81 6.01
CA PHE A 133 -17.82 6.00 5.32
C PHE A 133 -18.99 6.62 6.11
N ASN A 134 -19.22 7.91 5.91
CA ASN A 134 -20.32 8.63 6.55
C ASN A 134 -21.62 8.50 5.73
N GLN A 135 -22.71 9.08 6.25
CA GLN A 135 -24.03 9.08 5.63
C GLN A 135 -24.12 9.77 4.26
N GLU A 136 -23.07 10.49 3.83
CA GLU A 136 -23.01 11.14 2.52
C GLU A 136 -22.64 10.14 1.41
N VAL A 137 -22.16 8.94 1.76
CA VAL A 137 -21.87 7.86 0.82
C VAL A 137 -22.91 6.75 0.95
N THR A 138 -23.46 6.35 -0.18
CA THR A 138 -24.44 5.26 -0.28
C THR A 138 -23.75 3.91 -0.50
N GLU A 139 -24.40 2.84 -0.06
CA GLU A 139 -23.94 1.46 -0.31
C GLU A 139 -23.79 1.14 -1.81
N LEU A 140 -24.64 1.74 -2.66
CA LEU A 140 -24.55 1.58 -4.11
C LEU A 140 -23.24 2.14 -4.66
N GLN A 141 -22.82 3.32 -4.17
CA GLN A 141 -21.54 3.93 -4.56
C GLN A 141 -20.37 3.05 -4.13
N ILE A 142 -20.39 2.54 -2.89
CA ILE A 142 -19.37 1.62 -2.38
C ILE A 142 -19.32 0.33 -3.21
N SER A 143 -20.48 -0.24 -3.54
CA SER A 143 -20.57 -1.46 -4.35
C SER A 143 -19.98 -1.26 -5.75
N HIS A 144 -20.25 -0.11 -6.37
CA HIS A 144 -19.64 0.26 -7.65
C HIS A 144 -18.12 0.42 -7.56
N LEU A 145 -17.64 1.06 -6.50
CA LEU A 145 -16.21 1.28 -6.27
C LEU A 145 -15.49 -0.05 -5.99
N MET A 146 -16.07 -0.93 -5.18
CA MET A 146 -15.54 -2.26 -4.89
C MET A 146 -15.44 -3.13 -6.14
N ARG A 147 -16.45 -3.09 -7.03
CA ARG A 147 -16.40 -3.82 -8.30
C ARG A 147 -15.20 -3.40 -9.16
N ARG A 148 -14.83 -2.10 -9.14
CA ARG A 148 -13.62 -1.60 -9.79
C ARG A 148 -12.36 -2.09 -9.06
N ALA A 149 -12.35 -1.99 -7.73
CA ALA A 149 -11.19 -2.35 -6.90
C ALA A 149 -10.77 -3.83 -7.07
N THR A 150 -11.74 -4.75 -7.23
CA THR A 150 -11.47 -6.19 -7.36
C THR A 150 -10.46 -6.52 -8.46
N GLN A 151 -10.41 -5.73 -9.54
CA GLN A 151 -9.48 -5.95 -10.66
C GLN A 151 -8.02 -5.69 -10.28
N TYR A 152 -7.79 -4.90 -9.23
CA TYR A 152 -6.47 -4.47 -8.77
C TYR A 152 -6.04 -5.14 -7.45
N ARG A 153 -6.95 -5.89 -6.80
CA ARG A 153 -6.63 -6.57 -5.53
C ARG A 153 -5.74 -7.78 -5.80
N ASN A 154 -4.53 -7.75 -5.25
CA ASN A 154 -3.63 -8.90 -5.22
C ASN A 154 -4.21 -9.98 -4.30
N THR A 155 -4.88 -10.97 -4.89
CA THR A 155 -5.41 -12.14 -4.16
C THR A 155 -4.30 -13.13 -3.74
N THR A 156 -3.11 -13.00 -4.31
CA THR A 156 -1.97 -13.89 -4.08
C THR A 156 -0.98 -13.21 -3.14
N LYS A 157 -1.03 -13.55 -1.84
CA LYS A 157 -0.21 -12.89 -0.80
C LYS A 157 1.29 -13.25 -0.84
N ALA A 158 1.65 -14.32 -1.54
CA ALA A 158 3.04 -14.77 -1.68
C ALA A 158 3.21 -15.58 -2.96
N ASN A 159 4.28 -15.29 -3.71
CA ASN A 159 4.75 -16.14 -4.80
C ASN A 159 6.06 -16.80 -4.39
N VAL A 160 6.08 -18.12 -4.47
CA VAL A 160 7.26 -18.95 -4.19
C VAL A 160 7.84 -19.37 -5.53
N ASN A 161 9.02 -18.84 -5.84
CA ASN A 161 9.77 -19.24 -7.02
C ASN A 161 10.83 -20.27 -6.61
N GLU A 162 10.76 -21.47 -7.19
CA GLU A 162 11.76 -22.53 -7.00
C GLU A 162 12.85 -22.40 -8.06
N PHE A 163 14.11 -22.24 -7.63
CA PHE A 163 15.26 -22.32 -8.53
C PHE A 163 16.08 -23.57 -8.20
N THR A 164 16.25 -24.44 -9.19
CA THR A 164 17.17 -25.59 -9.09
C THR A 164 18.57 -25.15 -9.48
N SER A 165 19.49 -25.10 -8.51
CA SER A 165 20.91 -24.97 -8.81
C SER A 165 21.51 -26.36 -9.03
N SER A 166 22.17 -26.56 -10.17
CA SER A 166 22.98 -27.74 -10.45
C SER A 166 24.45 -27.41 -10.20
N GLN A 167 24.94 -27.62 -8.98
CA GLN A 167 26.37 -27.72 -8.72
C GLN A 167 26.68 -29.10 -8.14
N ASN A 168 27.59 -29.83 -8.80
CA ASN A 168 28.19 -31.10 -8.41
C ASN A 168 27.20 -32.19 -7.93
N ASN A 169 26.52 -32.87 -8.86
CA ASN A 169 25.76 -34.13 -8.68
C ASN A 169 24.73 -34.20 -7.51
N ASN A 170 24.55 -33.15 -6.74
CA ASN A 170 23.54 -33.01 -5.71
C ASN A 170 22.64 -31.82 -6.09
N LYS A 171 21.38 -32.12 -6.42
CA LYS A 171 20.36 -31.10 -6.69
C LYS A 171 20.03 -30.36 -5.39
N ILE A 172 20.53 -29.14 -5.23
CA ILE A 172 20.11 -28.25 -4.14
C ILE A 172 18.95 -27.40 -4.66
N ARG A 173 17.79 -27.51 -4.01
CA ARG A 173 16.63 -26.66 -4.29
C ARG A 173 16.77 -25.38 -3.47
N VAL A 174 16.79 -24.23 -4.13
CA VAL A 174 16.76 -22.92 -3.47
C VAL A 174 15.37 -22.33 -3.65
N LEU A 175 14.70 -22.06 -2.54
CA LEU A 175 13.39 -21.40 -2.51
C LEU A 175 13.61 -19.89 -2.30
N LEU A 176 13.18 -19.08 -3.25
CA LEU A 176 13.16 -17.62 -3.09
C LEU A 176 11.71 -17.18 -2.84
N HIS A 177 11.47 -16.62 -1.66
CA HIS A 177 10.18 -16.09 -1.27
C HIS A 177 10.13 -14.60 -1.63
N THR A 178 9.21 -14.20 -2.50
CA THR A 178 9.00 -12.78 -2.82
C THR A 178 7.67 -12.37 -2.23
N LEU A 179 7.70 -11.48 -1.22
CA LEU A 179 6.49 -10.84 -0.71
C LEU A 179 6.07 -9.74 -1.69
N LEU A 180 4.90 -9.90 -2.30
CA LEU A 180 4.23 -8.81 -2.98
C LEU A 180 3.32 -8.17 -1.93
N MET A 181 3.76 -7.04 -1.37
CA MET A 181 2.89 -6.09 -0.68
C MET A 181 2.53 -5.01 -1.67
#